data_AF-A0A2I0PRL7-F1
#
_entry.id   AF-A0A2I0PRL7-F1
#
_cell.length_a   1.000
_cell.length_b   1.000
_cell.length_c   1.000
_cell.angle_alpha   90.00
_cell.angle_beta   90.00
_cell.angle_gamma   90.00
#
_symmetry.space_group_name_H-M   'P 1'
#
loop_
_entity.id
_entity.type
_entity.pdbx_description
1 polymer ?
#
loop_
_entity_poly.entity_id
_entity_poly.type
_entity_poly.pdbx_seq_one_letter_code
_entity_poly.pdbx_strand_id
1 'polypeptide(L)'
;MTIMTEINPYEIFQKECPELAERFNNLVEVQRSLKGLDPKTKQLINIAIQTSTKNSRGVKFHAIMAYQAGATKDEIIGAVVMNLHLTGLVIVLECLPAALEGVEEATKMKSKIPMSRSAAKKPKPAKKPVKR
;
A
#
# COMPACT_ATOMS: atom_id res chain seq x y z
N MET A 1 -22.37 0.33 -25.77
CA MET A 1 -21.26 0.31 -24.79
C MET A 1 -20.27 1.36 -25.25
N THR A 2 -20.41 2.58 -24.74
CA THR A 2 -19.56 3.70 -25.15
C THR A 2 -18.16 3.45 -24.62
N ILE A 3 -17.19 3.30 -25.52
CA ILE A 3 -15.78 3.31 -25.16
C ILE A 3 -15.51 4.71 -24.64
N MET A 4 -15.51 4.90 -23.32
CA MET A 4 -14.82 6.04 -22.74
C MET A 4 -13.37 5.88 -23.16
N THR A 5 -12.93 6.68 -24.13
CA THR A 5 -11.51 6.85 -24.44
C THR A 5 -10.84 7.29 -23.15
N GLU A 6 -10.10 6.38 -22.52
CA GLU A 6 -9.34 6.66 -21.31
C GLU A 6 -8.29 7.71 -21.69
N ILE A 7 -8.58 8.98 -21.38
CA ILE A 7 -7.67 10.08 -21.69
C ILE A 7 -6.38 9.83 -20.90
N ASN A 8 -5.24 9.77 -21.59
CA ASN A 8 -3.95 9.60 -20.95
C ASN A 8 -3.70 10.77 -19.99
N PRO A 9 -3.56 10.55 -18.66
CA PRO A 9 -3.35 11.64 -17.72
C PRO A 9 -2.12 12.49 -18.04
N TYR A 10 -1.12 11.91 -18.70
CA TYR A 10 0.07 12.64 -19.14
C TYR A 10 -0.24 13.63 -20.27
N GLU A 11 -1.15 13.31 -21.19
CA GLU A 11 -1.57 14.24 -22.25
C GLU A 11 -2.32 15.44 -21.67
N ILE A 12 -3.14 15.21 -20.63
CA ILE A 12 -3.76 16.30 -19.86
C ILE A 12 -2.69 17.18 -19.22
N PHE A 13 -1.68 16.58 -18.58
CA PHE A 13 -0.57 17.32 -17.98
C PHE A 13 0.20 18.16 -19.01
N GLN A 14 0.49 17.60 -20.18
CA GLN A 14 1.15 18.33 -21.28
C GLN A 14 0.31 19.52 -21.77
N LYS A 15 -1.02 19.35 -21.86
CA LYS A 15 -1.92 20.42 -22.31
C LYS A 15 -2.09 21.53 -21.28
N GLU A 16 -2.34 21.17 -20.02
CA GLU A 16 -2.67 22.12 -18.96
C GLU A 16 -1.41 22.76 -18.34
N CYS A 17 -0.24 22.11 -18.42
CA CYS A 17 1.02 22.58 -17.85
C CYS A 17 2.22 22.41 -18.82
N PRO A 18 2.18 23.02 -20.02
CA PRO A 18 3.10 22.70 -21.12
C PRO A 18 4.58 22.95 -20.79
N GLU A 19 4.92 24.09 -20.19
CA GLU A 19 6.31 24.40 -19.83
C GLU A 19 6.86 23.42 -18.78
N LEU A 20 6.04 23.05 -17.79
CA LEU A 20 6.45 22.10 -16.75
C LEU A 20 6.62 20.70 -17.32
N ALA A 21 5.73 20.28 -18.23
CA ALA A 21 5.82 19.00 -18.92
C ALA A 21 7.07 18.92 -19.81
N GLU A 22 7.42 19.99 -20.52
CA GLU A 22 8.65 20.06 -21.31
C GLU A 22 9.90 19.91 -20.42
N ARG A 23 9.98 20.67 -19.32
CA ARG A 23 11.09 20.57 -18.36
C ARG A 23 11.18 19.17 -17.74
N PHE A 24 10.05 18.56 -17.40
CA PHE A 24 10.00 17.20 -16.90
C PHE A 24 10.49 16.18 -17.95
N ASN A 25 10.08 16.29 -19.21
CA ASN A 25 10.59 15.44 -20.28
C ASN A 25 12.10 15.57 -20.45
N ASN A 26 12.64 16.80 -20.38
CA ASN A 26 14.08 17.03 -20.43
C ASN A 26 14.80 16.35 -19.25
N LEU A 27 14.24 16.42 -18.04
CA LEU A 27 14.77 15.69 -16.88
C LEU A 27 14.77 14.18 -17.12
N VAL A 28 13.67 13.62 -17.62
CA VAL A 28 13.55 12.18 -17.93
C VAL A 28 14.60 11.77 -18.95
N GLU A 29 14.83 12.55 -19.99
CA GLU A 29 15.83 12.26 -21.02
C GLU A 29 17.27 12.32 -20.49
N VAL A 30 17.59 13.29 -19.64
CA VAL A 30 18.89 13.35 -18.94
C VAL A 30 19.06 12.11 -18.06
N GLN A 31 18.06 11.75 -17.25
CA GLN A 31 18.10 10.56 -16.40
C GLN A 31 18.25 9.26 -17.23
N ARG A 32 17.54 9.17 -18.37
CA ARG A 32 17.60 8.04 -19.29
C ARG A 32 18.97 7.91 -19.95
N SER A 33 19.66 9.02 -20.22
CA SER A 33 20.99 9.03 -20.84
C SER A 33 22.16 8.93 -19.85
N LEU A 34 21.92 9.05 -18.54
CA LEU A 34 22.97 8.89 -17.52
C LEU A 34 23.73 7.57 -17.70
N LYS A 35 25.06 7.64 -17.67
CA LYS A 35 25.94 6.47 -17.71
C LYS A 35 25.88 5.71 -16.38
N GLY A 36 26.33 4.45 -16.38
CA GLY A 36 26.47 3.61 -15.19
C GLY A 36 25.54 2.40 -15.14
N LEU A 37 24.34 2.50 -15.71
CA LEU A 37 23.42 1.37 -15.88
C LEU A 37 23.02 1.23 -17.35
N ASP A 38 22.99 0.00 -17.83
CA ASP A 38 22.47 -0.31 -19.17
C ASP A 38 20.93 -0.14 -19.21
N PRO A 39 20.33 -0.04 -20.41
CA PRO A 39 18.89 0.16 -20.56
C PRO A 39 18.03 -0.93 -19.90
N LYS A 40 18.44 -2.21 -19.98
CA LYS A 40 17.71 -3.33 -19.38
C LYS A 40 17.67 -3.16 -17.86
N THR A 41 18.83 -2.93 -17.26
CA THR A 41 18.97 -2.76 -15.81
C THR A 41 18.17 -1.57 -15.29
N LYS A 42 18.16 -0.44 -16.01
CA LYS A 42 17.33 0.72 -15.65
C LYS A 42 15.84 0.37 -15.58
N GLN A 43 15.33 -0.40 -16.54
CA GLN A 43 13.91 -0.76 -16.53
C GLN A 43 13.55 -1.78 -15.45
N LEU A 44 14.43 -2.73 -15.14
CA LEU A 44 14.24 -3.65 -14.02
C LEU A 44 14.18 -2.91 -12.67
N ILE A 45 15.02 -1.89 -12.48
CA ILE A 45 14.96 -1.02 -11.30
C ILE A 45 13.67 -0.21 -11.26
N ASN A 46 13.23 0.36 -12.40
CA ASN A 46 11.94 1.05 -12.46
C ASN A 46 10.78 0.12 -12.08
N ILE A 47 10.78 -1.14 -12.53
CA ILE A 47 9.77 -2.13 -12.12
C ILE A 47 9.77 -2.33 -10.61
N ALA A 48 10.95 -2.45 -9.98
CA ALA A 48 11.05 -2.60 -8.54
C ALA A 48 10.50 -1.36 -7.79
N ILE A 49 10.82 -0.15 -8.23
CA ILE A 49 10.33 1.12 -7.64
C ILE A 49 8.82 1.27 -7.80
N GLN A 50 8.27 0.94 -8.97
CA GLN A 50 6.83 1.02 -9.20
C GLN A 50 6.07 -0.05 -8.38
N THR A 51 6.70 -1.20 -8.14
CA THR A 51 6.14 -2.25 -7.29
C THR A 51 6.09 -1.81 -5.82
N SER A 52 7.16 -1.20 -5.29
CA SER A 52 7.20 -0.73 -3.90
C SER A 52 6.14 0.33 -3.59
N THR A 53 5.75 1.10 -4.61
CA THR A 53 4.73 2.16 -4.54
C THR A 53 3.34 1.70 -4.99
N LYS A 54 3.14 0.39 -5.24
CA LYS A 54 1.87 -0.22 -5.68
C LYS A 54 1.30 0.36 -6.99
N ASN A 55 2.17 0.84 -7.90
CA ASN A 55 1.78 1.38 -9.19
C ASN A 55 1.79 0.30 -10.29
N SER A 56 0.71 -0.48 -10.38
CA SER A 56 0.58 -1.58 -11.36
C SER A 56 0.63 -1.13 -12.82
N ARG A 57 0.10 0.07 -13.13
CA ARG A 57 0.17 0.66 -14.48
C ARG A 57 1.61 0.98 -14.86
N GLY A 58 2.37 1.59 -13.95
CA GLY A 58 3.81 1.82 -14.11
C GLY A 58 4.59 0.53 -14.31
N VAL A 59 4.35 -0.49 -13.47
CA VAL A 59 4.98 -1.82 -13.62
C VAL A 59 4.73 -2.39 -15.02
N LYS A 60 3.50 -2.33 -15.52
CA LYS A 60 3.16 -2.81 -16.87
C LYS A 60 3.95 -2.08 -17.96
N PHE A 61 4.04 -0.76 -17.90
CA PHE A 61 4.79 0.03 -18.89
C PHE A 61 6.28 -0.28 -18.86
N HIS A 62 6.89 -0.35 -17.68
CA HIS A 62 8.31 -0.64 -17.55
C HIS A 62 8.65 -2.11 -17.87
N ALA A 63 7.74 -3.05 -17.65
CA ALA A 63 7.91 -4.44 -18.11
C ALA A 63 8.01 -4.54 -19.64
N ILE A 64 7.17 -3.80 -20.38
CA ILE A 64 7.25 -3.74 -21.85
C ILE A 64 8.60 -3.18 -22.29
N MET A 65 9.02 -2.06 -21.71
CA MET A 65 10.31 -1.43 -22.05
C MET A 65 11.51 -2.31 -21.65
N ALA A 66 11.45 -3.01 -20.52
CA ALA A 66 12.48 -3.95 -20.10
C ALA A 66 12.63 -5.11 -21.10
N TYR A 67 11.50 -5.69 -21.53
CA TYR A 67 11.50 -6.77 -22.51
C TYR A 67 12.07 -6.31 -23.86
N GLN A 68 11.70 -5.12 -24.32
CA GLN A 68 12.27 -4.49 -25.53
C GLN A 68 13.77 -4.22 -25.41
N ALA A 69 14.27 -3.97 -24.19
CA ALA A 69 15.69 -3.81 -23.89
C ALA A 69 16.43 -5.16 -23.69
N GLY A 70 15.76 -6.30 -23.91
CA GLY A 70 16.35 -7.64 -23.82
C GLY A 70 16.22 -8.33 -22.46
N ALA A 71 15.35 -7.84 -21.57
CA ALA A 71 15.02 -8.58 -20.35
C ALA A 71 14.19 -9.83 -20.64
N THR A 72 14.48 -10.89 -19.91
CA THR A 72 13.66 -12.11 -19.89
C THR A 72 12.42 -11.93 -19.02
N LYS A 73 11.42 -12.79 -19.23
CA LYS A 73 10.25 -12.87 -18.35
C LYS A 73 10.64 -13.11 -16.89
N ASP A 74 11.64 -13.95 -16.64
CA ASP A 74 12.08 -14.30 -15.29
C ASP A 74 12.78 -13.14 -14.59
N GLU A 75 13.59 -12.34 -15.30
CA GLU A 75 14.18 -11.11 -14.75
C GLU A 75 13.08 -10.10 -14.35
N ILE A 76 12.05 -9.95 -15.18
CA ILE A 76 10.91 -9.06 -14.91
C ILE A 76 10.12 -9.53 -13.67
N ILE A 77 9.80 -10.82 -13.59
CA ILE A 77 9.12 -11.41 -12.42
C ILE A 77 9.99 -11.25 -11.17
N GLY A 78 11.30 -11.49 -11.30
CA GLY A 78 12.28 -11.29 -10.22
C GLY A 78 12.24 -9.88 -9.67
N ALA A 79 12.28 -8.85 -10.53
CA ALA A 79 12.22 -7.45 -10.10
C ALA A 79 10.96 -7.11 -9.28
N VAL A 80 9.81 -7.74 -9.61
CA VAL A 80 8.57 -7.60 -8.83
C VAL A 80 8.68 -8.35 -7.50
N VAL A 81 9.01 -9.64 -7.52
CA VAL A 81 8.98 -10.52 -6.34
C VAL A 81 10.04 -10.14 -5.30
N MET A 82 11.17 -9.54 -5.71
CA MET A 82 12.18 -8.98 -4.78
C MET A 82 11.57 -7.99 -3.77
N ASN A 83 10.46 -7.31 -4.10
CA ASN A 83 9.81 -6.40 -3.17
C ASN A 83 9.17 -7.10 -1.95
N LEU A 84 8.82 -8.39 -2.05
CA LEU A 84 8.18 -9.11 -0.95
C LEU A 84 9.01 -9.05 0.34
N HIS A 85 10.32 -9.26 0.24
CA HIS A 85 11.20 -9.23 1.40
C HIS A 85 11.74 -7.81 1.73
N LEU A 86 11.88 -6.92 0.74
CA LEU A 86 12.47 -5.59 0.96
C LEU A 86 11.47 -4.53 1.42
N THR A 87 10.26 -4.53 0.85
CA THR A 87 9.25 -3.49 1.12
C THR A 87 7.95 -4.09 1.67
N GLY A 88 7.66 -5.37 1.41
CA GLY A 88 6.52 -6.07 2.00
C GLY A 88 6.75 -6.48 3.46
N LEU A 89 7.88 -7.14 3.75
CA LEU A 89 8.19 -7.64 5.09
C LEU A 89 8.34 -6.52 6.11
N VAL A 90 8.91 -5.36 5.74
CA VAL A 90 9.13 -4.25 6.67
C VAL A 90 7.81 -3.76 7.29
N ILE A 91 6.72 -3.72 6.50
CA ILE A 91 5.39 -3.35 6.99
C ILE A 91 4.92 -4.33 8.07
N VAL A 92 5.17 -5.63 7.90
CA VAL A 92 4.81 -6.64 8.91
C VAL A 92 5.65 -6.43 10.18
N LEU A 93 6.96 -6.22 10.04
CA LEU A 93 7.86 -6.00 11.17
C LEU A 93 7.55 -4.72 11.95
N GLU A 94 7.01 -3.69 11.29
CA GLU A 94 6.58 -2.44 11.93
C GLU A 94 5.18 -2.55 12.54
N CYS A 95 4.22 -3.13 11.84
CA CYS A 95 2.83 -3.20 12.30
C CYS A 95 2.62 -4.24 13.41
N LEU A 96 3.39 -5.35 13.42
CA LEU A 96 3.19 -6.41 14.41
C LEU A 96 3.46 -5.93 15.85
N PRO A 97 4.59 -5.26 16.16
CA PRO A 97 4.81 -4.68 17.48
C PRO A 97 3.72 -3.68 17.89
N ALA A 98 3.30 -2.79 16.97
CA ALA A 98 2.24 -1.82 17.25
C ALA A 98 0.90 -2.51 17.59
N ALA A 99 0.58 -3.62 16.93
CA ALA A 99 -0.60 -4.41 17.27
C ALA A 99 -0.49 -5.03 18.67
N LEU A 100 0.69 -5.56 19.03
CA LEU A 100 0.93 -6.12 20.37
C LEU A 100 0.86 -5.06 21.47
N GLU A 101 1.40 -3.87 21.22
CA GLU A 101 1.29 -2.70 22.10
C GLU A 101 -0.18 -2.34 22.37
N GLY A 102 -0.99 -2.22 21.31
CA GLY A 102 -2.43 -1.95 21.46
C GLY A 102 -3.17 -3.03 22.27
N VAL A 103 -2.80 -4.30 22.14
CA VAL A 103 -3.35 -5.39 22.97
C VAL A 103 -2.94 -5.25 24.44
N GLU A 104 -1.68 -4.91 24.71
CA GLU A 104 -1.17 -4.69 26.07
C GLU A 104 -1.87 -3.49 26.74
N GLU A 105 -2.01 -2.38 26.02
CA GLU A 105 -2.73 -1.19 26.49
C GLU A 105 -4.19 -1.53 26.81
N ALA A 106 -4.90 -2.19 25.90
CA ALA A 106 -6.28 -2.63 26.12
C ALA A 106 -6.40 -3.54 27.35
N THR A 107 -5.40 -4.38 27.61
CA THR A 107 -5.35 -5.28 28.78
C THR A 107 -5.18 -4.49 30.08
N LYS A 108 -4.28 -3.50 30.11
CA LYS A 108 -4.08 -2.59 31.23
C LYS A 108 -5.30 -1.70 31.50
N MET A 109 -6.04 -1.30 30.46
CA MET A 109 -7.28 -0.53 30.62
C MET A 109 -8.38 -1.37 31.27
N LYS A 110 -8.56 -2.63 30.86
CA LYS A 110 -9.54 -3.55 31.46
C LYS A 110 -9.28 -3.84 32.93
N SER A 111 -8.01 -3.93 33.36
CA SER A 111 -7.67 -4.18 34.77
C SER A 111 -7.84 -2.95 35.68
N LYS A 112 -7.90 -1.74 35.11
CA LYS A 112 -8.11 -0.48 35.85
C LYS A 112 -9.57 -0.07 36.01
N ILE A 113 -10.51 -0.70 35.28
CA ILE A 113 -11.95 -0.45 35.46
C ILE A 113 -12.41 -1.27 36.68
N PRO A 114 -12.85 -0.64 37.79
CA PRO A 114 -13.42 -1.40 38.91
C PRO A 114 -14.66 -2.14 38.41
N MET A 115 -14.82 -3.40 38.81
CA MET A 115 -16.11 -4.11 38.72
C MET A 115 -17.14 -3.39 39.62
N SER A 116 -17.69 -2.27 39.17
CA SER A 116 -18.86 -1.63 39.79
C SER A 116 -19.99 -1.52 38.77
N ARG A 117 -20.57 -2.67 38.43
CA ARG A 117 -21.98 -2.78 37.98
C ARG A 117 -22.38 -4.25 37.87
N SER A 118 -22.67 -4.87 39.02
CA SER A 118 -23.86 -5.74 39.15
C SER A 118 -24.11 -6.06 40.62
N ALA A 119 -24.91 -5.22 41.26
CA ALA A 119 -25.80 -5.68 42.32
C ALA A 119 -27.22 -5.49 41.79
N ALA A 120 -27.65 -6.38 40.90
CA ALA A 120 -29.08 -6.54 40.66
C ALA A 120 -29.73 -6.93 41.99
N LYS A 121 -30.45 -5.97 42.60
CA LYS A 121 -31.28 -6.18 43.80
C LYS A 121 -32.17 -7.39 43.53
N LYS A 122 -31.98 -8.49 44.28
CA LYS A 122 -32.92 -9.63 44.26
C LYS A 122 -34.33 -9.08 44.52
N PRO A 123 -35.35 -9.42 43.71
CA PRO A 123 -36.72 -9.02 43.98
C PRO A 123 -37.16 -9.60 45.34
N LYS A 124 -37.79 -8.77 46.17
CA LYS A 124 -38.34 -9.21 47.47
C LYS A 124 -39.42 -10.28 47.22
N PRO A 125 -39.48 -11.35 48.05
CA PRO A 125 -40.51 -12.37 47.89
C PRO A 125 -41.90 -11.76 48.08
N ALA A 126 -42.83 -12.12 47.18
CA ALA A 126 -44.21 -11.69 47.25
C ALA A 126 -44.85 -12.19 48.57
N LYS A 127 -45.50 -11.29 49.31
CA LYS A 127 -46.33 -11.67 50.46
C LYS A 127 -47.48 -12.54 49.94
N LYS A 128 -47.60 -13.76 50.47
CA LYS A 128 -48.75 -14.64 50.17
C LYS A 128 -50.04 -13.95 50.62
N PRO A 129 -51.11 -13.98 49.81
CA PRO A 129 -52.40 -13.45 50.24
C PRO A 129 -52.96 -14.30 51.39
N VAL A 130 -53.34 -13.63 52.48
CA VAL A 130 -54.11 -14.21 53.58
C VAL A 130 -55.55 -14.37 53.08
N LYS A 131 -56.01 -15.61 52.92
CA LYS A 131 -57.43 -15.90 52.70
C LYS A 131 -58.10 -16.16 54.06
N ARG A 132 -59.09 -15.33 54.40
CA ARG A 132 -60.30 -15.73 55.13
C ARG A 132 -61.48 -15.31 54.26
#